data_AF-A0A357N2P2-F1
#
_entry.id   AF-A0A357N2P2-F1
#
_cell.length_a   1.000
_cell.length_b   1.000
_cell.length_c   1.000
_cell.angle_alpha   90.00
_cell.angle_beta   90.00
_cell.angle_gamma   90.00
#
_symmetry.space_group_name_H-M   'P 1'
#
loop_
_entity.id
_entity.type
_entity.pdbx_description
1 polymer ?
#
loop_
_entity_poly.entity_id
_entity_poly.type
_entity_poly.pdbx_seq_one_letter_code
_entity_poly.pdbx_strand_id
1 'polypeptide(L)'
;PLLAVFAERGDYPRWALSLLDSGQVNATTRLRWQAGHLVLDGLEAENERLSLRARLDLLERNKRGDLYLRWGLLGAGIEMKGKQRQWHLAGAREWFDGRPALLPADGAAGTAD
;
A
#
# COMPACT_ATOMS: atom_id res chain seq x y z
N PRO A 1 7.48 21.73 11.21
CA PRO A 1 7.53 20.41 10.54
C PRO A 1 8.04 19.33 11.50
N LEU A 2 7.21 18.31 11.80
CA LEU A 2 7.40 17.35 12.90
C LEU A 2 8.71 16.52 12.85
N LEU A 3 9.48 16.61 11.76
CA LEU A 3 10.78 15.95 11.60
C LEU A 3 11.97 16.82 12.08
N ALA A 4 11.77 18.11 12.35
CA ALA A 4 12.83 18.99 12.85
C ALA A 4 13.12 18.80 14.35
N VAL A 5 12.21 18.17 15.10
CA VAL A 5 12.33 17.97 16.56
C VAL A 5 13.23 16.78 16.91
N PHE A 6 13.52 15.88 15.95
CA PHE A 6 14.42 14.73 16.16
C PHE A 6 15.81 14.94 15.54
N ALA A 7 16.15 16.15 15.11
CA ALA A 7 17.37 16.46 14.36
C ALA A 7 18.56 16.92 15.23
N GLU A 8 18.52 16.74 16.54
CA GLU A 8 19.72 16.92 17.37
C GLU A 8 20.51 15.61 17.42
N ARG A 9 21.67 15.63 16.76
CA ARG A 9 22.68 14.56 16.59
C ARG A 9 22.37 13.47 15.54
N GLY A 10 22.69 13.82 14.29
CA GLY A 10 23.86 13.21 13.63
C GLY A 10 23.77 11.82 13.01
N ASP A 11 22.75 11.00 13.26
CA ASP A 11 22.67 9.65 12.68
C ASP A 11 21.34 9.41 11.97
N TYR A 12 21.20 9.94 10.76
CA TYR A 12 20.22 9.37 9.83
C TYR A 12 20.71 7.97 9.47
N PRO A 13 19.93 6.92 9.74
CA PRO A 13 20.34 5.59 9.36
C PRO A 13 20.55 5.57 7.85
N ARG A 14 21.60 4.87 7.36
CA ARG A 14 21.89 4.73 5.91
C ARG A 14 20.65 4.37 5.09
N TRP A 15 19.74 3.65 5.72
CA TRP A 15 18.47 3.22 5.18
C TRP A 15 17.61 4.44 4.77
N ALA A 16 17.50 5.50 5.59
CA ALA A 16 16.70 6.69 5.28
C ALA A 16 17.22 7.47 4.06
N LEU A 17 18.54 7.47 3.85
CA LEU A 17 19.18 8.13 2.71
C LEU A 17 18.91 7.40 1.38
N SER A 18 18.81 6.07 1.38
CA SER A 18 18.53 5.30 0.17
C SER A 18 17.07 5.38 -0.34
N LEU A 19 16.14 5.96 0.44
CA LEU A 19 14.78 6.26 -0.01
C LEU A 19 14.73 7.46 -0.96
N LEU A 20 15.72 8.35 -0.88
CA LEU A 20 15.81 9.55 -1.71
C LEU A 20 16.40 9.25 -3.11
N ASP A 21 17.01 8.08 -3.27
CA ASP A 21 17.87 7.74 -4.41
C ASP A 21 17.29 6.64 -5.32
N SER A 22 16.02 6.24 -5.11
CA SER A 22 15.46 5.04 -5.73
C SER A 22 14.61 5.30 -6.98
N GLY A 23 15.28 5.67 -8.09
CA GLY A 23 14.95 5.30 -9.48
C GLY A 23 13.50 5.39 -10.03
N GLN A 24 13.31 4.82 -11.24
CA GLN A 24 12.01 4.65 -11.90
C GLN A 24 11.21 3.51 -11.23
N VAL A 25 9.90 3.69 -11.07
CA VAL A 25 8.99 2.69 -10.47
C VAL A 25 8.03 2.20 -11.54
N ASN A 26 7.93 0.89 -11.72
CA ASN A 26 6.89 0.27 -12.55
C ASN A 26 5.69 -0.04 -11.67
N ALA A 27 4.51 0.44 -12.07
CA ALA A 27 3.28 0.24 -11.32
C ALA A 27 2.15 -0.30 -12.20
N THR A 28 1.42 -1.28 -11.69
CA THR A 28 0.19 -1.82 -12.29
C THR A 28 -0.94 -1.75 -11.27
N THR A 29 -2.17 -1.46 -11.70
CA THR A 29 -3.34 -1.43 -10.80
C THR A 29 -4.63 -1.53 -11.61
N ARG A 30 -5.70 -2.05 -10.98
CA ARG A 30 -7.07 -1.86 -11.46
C ARG A 30 -7.70 -0.67 -10.74
N LEU A 31 -8.40 0.18 -11.50
CA LEU A 31 -9.01 1.41 -10.99
C LEU A 31 -10.49 1.43 -11.32
N ARG A 32 -11.33 1.69 -10.31
CA ARG A 32 -12.73 2.03 -10.51
C ARG A 32 -13.00 3.38 -9.88
N TRP A 33 -13.46 4.33 -10.70
CA TRP A 33 -13.84 5.66 -10.26
C TRP A 33 -15.34 5.85 -10.43
N GLN A 34 -16.03 6.18 -9.33
CA GLN A 34 -17.45 6.52 -9.29
C GLN A 34 -17.60 7.77 -8.40
N ALA A 35 -18.71 8.51 -8.52
CA ALA A 35 -18.90 9.79 -7.82
C ALA A 35 -18.61 9.67 -6.31
N GLY A 36 -17.49 10.27 -5.86
CA GLY A 36 -17.05 10.26 -4.46
C GLY A 36 -16.40 8.95 -3.98
N HIS A 37 -16.23 7.96 -4.85
CA HIS A 37 -15.73 6.63 -4.53
C HIS A 37 -14.64 6.18 -5.50
N LEU A 38 -13.42 6.06 -4.98
CA LEU A 38 -12.29 5.51 -5.72
C LEU A 38 -11.91 4.14 -5.15
N VAL A 39 -11.92 3.11 -5.99
CA VAL A 39 -11.37 1.80 -5.65
C VAL A 39 -10.11 1.57 -6.47
N LEU A 40 -9.02 1.30 -5.77
CA LEU A 40 -7.74 0.91 -6.31
C LEU A 40 -7.46 -0.52 -5.84
N ASP A 41 -7.42 -1.46 -6.77
CA ASP A 41 -7.27 -2.87 -6.43
C ASP A 41 -6.12 -3.52 -7.21
N GLY A 42 -5.38 -4.37 -6.51
CA GLY A 42 -4.19 -5.00 -7.06
C GLY A 42 -3.13 -3.99 -7.53
N LEU A 43 -2.92 -2.90 -6.77
CA LEU A 43 -1.75 -2.05 -7.01
C LEU A 43 -0.51 -2.87 -6.67
N GLU A 44 0.40 -2.97 -7.63
CA GLU A 44 1.75 -3.47 -7.44
C GLU A 44 2.71 -2.45 -8.02
N ALA A 45 3.63 -1.96 -7.21
CA ALA A 45 4.66 -1.03 -7.60
C ALA A 45 6.01 -1.54 -7.11
N GLU A 46 6.94 -1.73 -8.04
CA GLU A 46 8.22 -2.37 -7.78
C GLU A 46 9.36 -1.50 -8.34
N ASN A 47 10.47 -1.46 -7.60
CA ASN A 47 11.76 -1.01 -8.10
C ASN A 47 12.88 -1.93 -7.57
N GLU A 48 14.15 -1.56 -7.80
CA GLU A 48 15.29 -2.38 -7.39
C GLU A 48 15.35 -2.73 -5.89
N ARG A 49 14.75 -1.91 -5.02
CA ARG A 49 14.87 -2.06 -3.55
C ARG A 49 13.53 -2.11 -2.82
N LEU A 50 12.47 -1.58 -3.40
CA LEU A 50 11.16 -1.35 -2.80
C LEU A 50 10.08 -2.14 -3.56
N SER A 51 9.20 -2.77 -2.80
CA SER A 51 7.93 -3.33 -3.29
C SER A 51 6.80 -2.70 -2.51
N LEU A 52 5.82 -2.18 -3.21
CA LEU A 52 4.60 -1.63 -2.65
C LEU A 52 3.43 -2.38 -3.26
N ARG A 53 2.54 -2.88 -2.41
CA ARG A 53 1.27 -3.48 -2.83
C ARG A 53 0.12 -2.84 -2.08
N ALA A 54 -0.99 -2.56 -2.75
CA ALA A 54 -2.13 -1.94 -2.10
C ALA A 54 -3.47 -2.39 -2.66
N ARG A 55 -4.47 -2.42 -1.78
CA ARG A 55 -5.88 -2.56 -2.12
C ARG A 55 -6.65 -1.55 -1.28
N LEU A 56 -7.18 -0.51 -1.91
CA LEU A 56 -7.76 0.65 -1.26
C LEU A 56 -9.17 0.91 -1.78
N ASP A 57 -10.08 1.10 -0.83
CA ASP A 57 -11.43 1.60 -1.06
C ASP A 57 -11.51 2.98 -0.38
N LEU A 58 -11.51 4.01 -1.22
CA LEU A 58 -11.45 5.42 -0.84
C LEU A 58 -12.81 6.05 -1.08
N LEU A 59 -13.78 5.67 -0.25
CA LEU A 59 -15.05 6.38 -0.12
C LEU A 59 -14.85 7.59 0.79
N GLU A 60 -15.16 8.80 0.32
CA GLU A 60 -14.95 10.12 0.95
C GLU A 60 -14.41 10.11 2.40
N ARG A 61 -15.25 9.73 3.37
CA ARG A 61 -14.94 9.74 4.81
C ARG A 61 -14.61 8.37 5.39
N ASN A 62 -14.84 7.29 4.66
CA ASN A 62 -14.67 5.92 5.12
C ASN A 62 -13.61 5.19 4.30
N LYS A 63 -12.37 5.69 4.37
CA LYS A 63 -11.22 5.08 3.71
C LYS A 63 -10.90 3.77 4.39
N ARG A 64 -10.80 2.69 3.61
CA ARG A 64 -10.41 1.38 4.10
C ARG A 64 -9.50 0.70 3.10
N GLY A 65 -8.77 -0.30 3.57
CA GLY A 65 -7.93 -1.09 2.71
C GLY A 65 -6.67 -1.56 3.39
N ASP A 66 -5.86 -2.24 2.62
CA ASP A 66 -4.66 -2.93 3.07
C ASP A 66 -3.48 -2.44 2.23
N LEU A 67 -2.36 -2.21 2.91
CA LEU A 67 -1.11 -1.79 2.31
C LEU A 67 -0.01 -2.74 2.75
N TYR A 68 0.84 -3.15 1.82
CA TYR A 68 2.07 -3.86 2.11
C TYR A 68 3.25 -3.11 1.50
N LEU A 69 4.28 -2.90 2.31
CA LEU A 69 5.54 -2.32 1.92
C LEU A 69 6.65 -3.31 2.25
N ARG A 70 7.54 -3.57 1.29
CA ARG A 70 8.76 -4.34 1.51
C ARG A 70 9.97 -3.51 1.10
N TRP A 71 11.01 -3.64 1.90
CA TRP A 71 12.30 -3.08 1.59
C TRP A 71 13.41 -4.06 1.97
N GLY A 72 14.07 -4.62 0.96
CA GLY A 72 14.93 -5.77 1.15
C GLY A 72 14.18 -6.94 1.80
N LEU A 73 14.62 -7.32 3.01
CA LEU A 73 14.05 -8.40 3.83
C LEU A 73 12.95 -7.93 4.79
N LEU A 74 12.79 -6.62 4.99
CA LEU A 74 11.81 -6.08 5.92
C LEU A 74 10.47 -5.89 5.22
N GLY A 75 9.40 -6.39 5.82
CA GLY A 75 8.03 -6.21 5.34
C GLY A 75 7.15 -5.58 6.43
N ALA A 76 6.27 -4.67 6.03
CA ALA A 76 5.25 -4.10 6.90
C ALA A 76 3.91 -4.05 6.17
N GLY A 77 2.88 -4.54 6.85
CA GLY A 77 1.49 -4.46 6.45
C GLY A 77 0.75 -3.42 7.30
N ILE A 78 -0.18 -2.69 6.70
CA ILE A 78 -1.06 -1.76 7.38
C ILE A 78 -2.49 -2.02 6.93
N GLU A 79 -3.36 -2.37 7.87
CA GLU A 79 -4.81 -2.34 7.68
C GLU A 79 -5.35 -0.97 8.07
N MET A 80 -6.15 -0.37 7.20
CA MET A 80 -6.82 0.90 7.44
C MET A 80 -8.34 0.69 7.49
N LYS A 81 -8.96 1.23 8.55
CA LYS A 81 -10.43 1.31 8.71
C LYS A 81 -10.81 2.69 9.22
N GLY A 82 -11.21 3.58 8.32
CA GLY A 82 -11.47 4.98 8.62
C GLY A 82 -10.22 5.68 9.21
N LYS A 83 -10.30 6.02 10.50
CA LYS A 83 -9.19 6.65 11.27
C LYS A 83 -8.30 5.65 12.00
N GLN A 84 -8.69 4.38 12.08
CA GLN A 84 -7.89 3.34 12.72
C GLN A 84 -6.82 2.82 11.77
N ARG A 85 -5.66 2.44 12.32
CA ARG A 85 -4.57 1.78 11.60
C ARG A 85 -4.07 0.63 12.44
N GLN A 86 -3.96 -0.55 11.85
CA GLN A 86 -3.39 -1.73 12.48
C GLN A 86 -2.16 -2.17 11.70
N TRP A 87 -1.08 -2.44 12.42
CA TRP A 87 0.21 -2.82 11.85
C TRP A 87 0.38 -4.34 11.88
N HIS A 88 0.87 -4.90 10.78
CA HIS A 88 1.19 -6.31 10.62
C HIS A 88 2.66 -6.41 10.21
N LEU A 89 3.55 -6.68 11.17
CA LEU A 89 5.00 -6.74 10.91
C LEU A 89 5.49 -8.19 10.75
N ALA A 90 4.98 -9.10 11.58
CA ALA A 90 5.24 -10.53 11.43
C ALA A 90 4.36 -11.11 10.32
N GLY A 91 4.97 -11.82 9.36
CA GLY A 91 4.25 -12.42 8.24
C GLY A 91 3.50 -11.39 7.39
N ALA A 92 4.01 -10.17 7.30
CA ALA A 92 3.32 -9.04 6.66
C ALA A 92 2.91 -9.33 5.21
N ARG A 93 3.74 -10.11 4.50
CA ARG A 93 3.47 -10.50 3.12
C ARG A 93 2.33 -11.49 3.05
N GLU A 94 2.40 -12.55 3.84
CA GLU A 94 1.39 -13.61 3.92
C GLU A 94 0.05 -13.03 4.34
N TRP A 95 0.07 -12.10 5.30
CA TRP A 95 -1.11 -11.34 5.71
C TRP A 95 -1.72 -10.56 4.54
N PHE A 96 -0.91 -9.84 3.76
CA PHE A 96 -1.40 -9.05 2.62
C PHE A 96 -1.91 -9.94 1.48
N ASP A 97 -1.18 -11.01 1.16
CA ASP A 97 -1.52 -11.94 0.09
C ASP A 97 -2.86 -12.68 0.41
N GLY A 98 -3.19 -12.86 1.70
CA GLY A 98 -4.47 -13.40 2.15
C GLY A 98 -5.65 -12.41 2.16
N ARG A 99 -5.44 -11.13 1.81
CA ARG A 99 -6.53 -10.15 1.77
C ARG A 99 -7.43 -10.39 0.56
N PRO A 100 -8.75 -10.12 0.65
CA PRO A 100 -9.66 -10.27 -0.48
C PRO A 100 -9.42 -9.21 -1.56
N ALA A 101 -9.75 -9.52 -2.82
CA ALA A 101 -9.78 -8.52 -3.89
C ALA A 101 -10.97 -7.57 -3.69
N LEU A 102 -10.82 -6.30 -4.07
CA LEU A 102 -11.88 -5.29 -3.96
C LEU A 102 -12.69 -5.16 -5.25
N LEU A 103 -12.09 -5.51 -6.39
CA LEU A 103 -12.72 -5.50 -7.69
C LEU A 103 -12.77 -6.94 -8.22
N PRO A 104 -13.85 -7.33 -8.92
CA PRO A 104 -13.92 -8.63 -9.57
C PRO A 104 -12.78 -8.80 -10.56
N ALA A 105 -12.30 -10.03 -10.74
CA ALA A 105 -11.44 -10.35 -11.88
C ALA A 105 -12.21 -9.99 -13.16
N ASP A 106 -11.57 -9.27 -14.07
CA ASP A 106 -12.19 -8.86 -15.34
C ASP A 106 -12.62 -10.14 -16.09
N GLY A 107 -13.93 -10.44 -16.02
CA GLY A 107 -14.51 -11.73 -16.41
C GLY A 107 -15.84 -12.08 -15.74
N ALA A 108 -16.18 -11.49 -14.58
CA ALA A 108 -17.49 -11.70 -13.93
C ALA A 108 -18.57 -10.70 -14.42
N ALA A 109 -18.60 -10.43 -15.73
CA ALA A 109 -19.70 -9.71 -16.36
C ALA A 109 -20.69 -10.74 -16.95
N GLY A 110 -21.82 -10.91 -16.28
CA GLY A 110 -23.06 -11.43 -16.90
C GLY A 110 -23.12 -12.92 -17.19
N THR A 111 -23.52 -13.72 -16.21
CA THR A 111 -24.48 -14.81 -16.44
C THR A 111 -25.59 -14.67 -15.39
N ALA A 112 -26.53 -13.78 -15.69
CA ALA A 112 -27.89 -13.92 -15.20
C ALA A 112 -28.68 -14.48 -16.39
N ASP A 113 -29.16 -15.70 -16.24
CA ASP A 113 -30.31 -16.24 -16.98
C ASP A 113 -31.54 -15.96 -16.11
#